data_AF-A0A6B3MFU9-F1
#
_entry.id   AF-A0A6B3MFU9-F1
#
_cell.length_a   1.000
_cell.length_b   1.000
_cell.length_c   1.000
_cell.angle_alpha   90.00
_cell.angle_beta   90.00
_cell.angle_gamma   90.00
#
_symmetry.space_group_name_H-M   'P 1'
#
loop_
_entity.id
_entity.type
_entity.pdbx_description
1 polymer ?
#
loop_
_entity_poly.entity_id
_entity_poly.type
_entity_poly.pdbx_seq_one_letter_code
_entity_poly.pdbx_strand_id
1 'polypeptide(L)'
;MKAGERITSAYSLRDYVLGLGLPDWVKSAPSHPKENAIFEAWDAWKQAQAEKGKAGFRSCRQPSQAIKFHKVNFNGKTWFPSLVKGLNFRASEPLTKT
;
A
#
# COMPACT_ATOMS: atom_id res chain seq x y z
N MET A 1 -3.96 -21.05 -9.98
CA MET A 1 -5.32 -20.58 -10.29
C MET A 1 -5.65 -20.94 -11.72
N LYS A 2 -6.85 -21.45 -11.98
CA LYS A 2 -7.31 -21.73 -13.36
C LYS A 2 -7.86 -20.45 -13.99
N ALA A 3 -7.85 -20.37 -15.32
CA ALA A 3 -8.44 -19.25 -16.04
C ALA A 3 -9.94 -19.09 -15.66
N GLY A 4 -10.34 -17.89 -15.23
CA GLY A 4 -11.71 -17.58 -14.81
C GLY A 4 -11.99 -17.65 -13.30
N GLU A 5 -11.02 -18.10 -12.49
CA GLU A 5 -11.15 -18.14 -11.03
C GLU A 5 -11.02 -16.73 -10.43
N ARG A 6 -12.01 -16.31 -9.62
CA ARG A 6 -12.01 -14.98 -9.00
C ARG A 6 -11.08 -14.96 -7.79
N ILE A 7 -10.23 -13.94 -7.71
CA ILE A 7 -9.41 -13.67 -6.53
C ILE A 7 -10.31 -13.10 -5.44
N THR A 8 -10.44 -13.82 -4.32
CA THR A 8 -11.36 -13.46 -3.22
C THR A 8 -10.66 -12.81 -2.03
N SER A 9 -9.34 -12.93 -1.91
CA SER A 9 -8.58 -12.40 -0.78
C SER A 9 -7.20 -11.87 -1.18
N ALA A 10 -6.63 -11.03 -0.31
CA ALA A 10 -5.28 -10.50 -0.46
C ALA A 10 -4.22 -11.61 -0.47
N TYR A 11 -4.42 -12.66 0.34
CA TYR A 11 -3.54 -13.82 0.41
C TYR A 11 -3.61 -14.68 -0.86
N SER A 12 -4.80 -14.87 -1.40
CA SER A 12 -4.97 -15.55 -2.69
C SER A 12 -4.30 -14.79 -3.83
N LEU A 13 -4.35 -13.45 -3.80
CA LEU A 13 -3.61 -12.60 -4.74
C LEU A 13 -2.09 -12.78 -4.57
N ARG A 14 -1.61 -12.79 -3.32
CA ARG A 14 -0.20 -13.00 -3.00
C ARG A 14 0.31 -14.31 -3.59
N ASP A 15 -0.35 -15.41 -3.28
CA ASP A 15 0.10 -16.75 -3.71
C ASP A 15 0.07 -16.86 -5.25
N TYR A 16 -0.92 -16.23 -5.89
CA TYR A 16 -0.97 -16.12 -7.34
C TYR A 16 0.20 -15.33 -7.92
N VAL A 17 0.43 -14.09 -7.46
CA VAL A 17 1.49 -13.20 -7.98
C VAL A 17 2.89 -13.75 -7.71
N LEU A 18 3.12 -14.30 -6.52
CA LEU A 18 4.41 -14.90 -6.17
C LEU A 18 4.67 -16.22 -6.91
N GLY A 19 3.62 -16.90 -7.36
CA GLY A 19 3.71 -18.08 -8.23
C GLY A 19 3.96 -17.77 -9.71
N LEU A 20 3.93 -16.50 -10.12
CA LEU A 20 4.24 -16.09 -11.49
C LEU A 20 5.75 -16.12 -11.75
N GLY A 21 6.12 -16.13 -13.04
CA GLY A 21 7.49 -15.91 -13.49
C GLY A 21 7.95 -14.47 -13.24
N LEU A 22 8.25 -14.14 -11.99
CA LEU A 22 8.68 -12.80 -11.58
C LEU A 22 10.06 -12.44 -12.17
N PRO A 23 10.34 -11.16 -12.44
CA PRO A 23 11.68 -10.70 -12.79
C PRO A 23 12.71 -11.01 -11.69
N ASP A 24 13.96 -11.23 -12.06
CA ASP A 24 14.98 -11.68 -11.11
C ASP A 24 15.26 -10.68 -9.99
N TRP A 25 15.21 -9.37 -10.30
CA TRP A 25 15.34 -8.32 -9.29
C TRP A 25 14.20 -8.33 -8.26
N VAL A 26 13.01 -8.82 -8.64
CA VAL A 26 11.90 -9.02 -7.70
C VAL A 26 12.15 -10.28 -6.88
N LYS A 27 12.61 -11.38 -7.50
CA LYS A 27 12.91 -12.62 -6.76
C LYS A 27 13.94 -12.39 -5.65
N SER A 28 14.98 -11.60 -5.93
CA SER A 28 16.03 -11.24 -4.96
C SER A 28 15.57 -10.31 -3.84
N ALA A 29 14.42 -9.63 -3.99
CA ALA A 29 13.89 -8.77 -2.94
C ALA A 29 13.42 -9.62 -1.73
N PRO A 30 13.51 -9.10 -0.48
CA PRO A 30 13.02 -9.81 0.70
C PRO A 30 11.52 -10.12 0.59
N SER A 31 11.06 -11.20 1.24
CA SER A 31 9.65 -11.65 1.16
C SER A 31 8.67 -10.59 1.65
N HIS A 32 8.93 -10.01 2.82
CA HIS A 32 8.02 -9.08 3.48
C HIS A 32 7.67 -7.82 2.63
N PRO A 33 8.62 -7.10 2.00
CA PRO A 33 8.32 -6.05 1.03
C PRO A 33 7.45 -6.48 -0.15
N LYS A 34 7.67 -7.69 -0.70
CA LYS A 34 6.88 -8.21 -1.83
C LYS A 34 5.43 -8.43 -1.43
N GLU A 35 5.23 -9.09 -0.30
CA GLU A 35 3.89 -9.35 0.23
C GLU A 35 3.16 -8.04 0.54
N ASN A 36 3.83 -7.08 1.16
CA ASN A 36 3.26 -5.76 1.43
C ASN A 36 2.84 -5.03 0.16
N ALA A 37 3.68 -5.03 -0.88
CA ALA A 37 3.33 -4.39 -2.15
C ALA A 37 2.05 -4.98 -2.77
N ILE A 38 1.86 -6.30 -2.66
CA ILE A 38 0.66 -6.99 -3.15
C ILE A 38 -0.56 -6.62 -2.31
N PHE A 39 -0.42 -6.58 -0.98
CA PHE A 39 -1.50 -6.21 -0.08
C PHE A 39 -1.91 -4.73 -0.25
N GLU A 40 -0.95 -3.84 -0.45
CA GLU A 40 -1.21 -2.43 -0.76
C GLU A 40 -1.95 -2.26 -2.08
N ALA A 41 -1.56 -3.00 -3.13
CA ALA A 41 -2.25 -2.98 -4.42
C ALA A 41 -3.70 -3.48 -4.30
N TRP A 42 -3.94 -4.54 -3.52
CA TRP A 42 -5.28 -5.06 -3.25
C TRP A 42 -6.16 -4.07 -2.49
N ASP A 43 -5.60 -3.42 -1.46
CA ASP A 43 -6.29 -2.40 -0.68
C ASP A 43 -6.65 -1.17 -1.56
N ALA A 44 -5.70 -0.69 -2.36
CA ALA A 44 -5.93 0.41 -3.30
C ALA A 44 -7.02 0.07 -4.34
N TRP A 45 -7.05 -1.17 -4.84
CA TRP A 45 -8.10 -1.64 -5.73
C TRP A 45 -9.47 -1.65 -5.06
N LYS A 46 -9.59 -2.14 -3.82
CA LYS A 46 -10.86 -2.11 -3.08
C LYS A 46 -11.35 -0.70 -2.83
N GLN A 47 -10.46 0.20 -2.43
CA GLN A 47 -10.79 1.61 -2.19
C GLN A 47 -11.31 2.28 -3.46
N ALA A 48 -10.61 2.08 -4.58
CA ALA A 48 -11.05 2.59 -5.88
C ALA A 48 -12.44 2.04 -6.27
N GLN A 49 -12.70 0.75 -6.06
CA GLN A 49 -14.02 0.16 -6.32
C GLN A 49 -15.12 0.78 -5.45
N ALA A 50 -14.86 1.00 -4.17
CA ALA A 50 -15.81 1.63 -3.25
C ALA A 50 -16.17 3.07 -3.68
N GLU A 51 -15.19 3.80 -4.22
CA GLU A 51 -15.36 5.17 -4.71
C GLU A 51 -15.79 5.27 -6.18
N LYS A 52 -16.07 4.13 -6.85
CA LYS A 52 -16.33 4.05 -8.30
C LYS A 52 -15.20 4.66 -9.16
N GLY A 53 -13.99 4.68 -8.62
CA GLY A 53 -12.78 5.17 -9.27
C GLY A 53 -11.95 4.06 -9.93
N LYS A 54 -10.73 4.42 -10.34
CA LYS A 54 -9.73 3.48 -10.89
C LYS A 54 -8.48 3.50 -10.02
N ALA A 55 -8.01 2.32 -9.60
CA ALA A 55 -6.73 2.20 -8.92
C ALA A 55 -5.58 2.43 -9.91
N GLY A 56 -4.58 3.19 -9.49
CA GLY A 56 -3.41 3.49 -10.31
C GLY A 56 -2.29 4.08 -9.48
N PHE A 57 -1.08 4.03 -10.02
CA PHE A 57 0.06 4.71 -9.42
C PHE A 57 -0.09 6.22 -9.58
N ARG A 58 0.27 6.96 -8.53
CA ARG A 58 0.39 8.41 -8.62
C ARG A 58 1.52 8.76 -9.57
N SER A 59 1.35 9.83 -10.34
CA SER A 59 2.45 10.35 -11.15
C SER A 59 3.56 10.87 -10.23
N CYS A 60 4.81 10.53 -10.54
CA CYS A 60 5.99 11.05 -9.84
C CYS A 60 6.13 12.58 -9.95
N ARG A 61 5.41 13.19 -10.91
CA ARG A 61 5.37 14.65 -11.12
C ARG A 61 4.21 15.34 -10.39
N GLN A 62 3.41 14.62 -9.61
CA GLN A 62 2.34 15.27 -8.84
C GLN A 62 2.95 16.22 -7.80
N PRO A 63 2.48 17.49 -7.73
CA PRO A 63 3.03 18.49 -6.82
C PRO A 63 2.75 18.18 -5.34
N SER A 64 1.75 17.34 -5.05
CA SER A 64 1.41 16.88 -3.70
C SER A 64 1.40 15.35 -3.67
N GLN A 65 2.18 14.77 -2.75
CA GLN A 65 2.18 13.34 -2.47
C GLN A 65 1.55 13.08 -1.11
N ALA A 66 0.53 12.22 -1.06
CA ALA A 66 0.00 11.75 0.22
C ALA A 66 0.89 10.63 0.75
N ILE A 67 1.37 10.78 1.98
CA ILE A 67 2.12 9.73 2.68
C ILE A 67 1.12 8.81 3.37
N LYS A 68 1.11 7.52 3.02
CA LYS A 68 0.24 6.53 3.68
C LYS A 68 0.89 6.09 4.99
N PHE A 69 0.27 6.41 6.11
CA PHE A 69 0.67 5.89 7.41
C PHE A 69 -0.10 4.60 7.71
N HIS A 70 0.64 3.50 7.91
CA HIS A 70 0.01 2.23 8.30
C HIS A 70 -0.50 2.33 9.75
N LYS A 71 -1.78 1.99 9.98
CA LYS A 71 -2.39 2.01 11.33
C LYS A 71 -1.61 1.20 12.36
N VAL A 72 -1.04 0.06 11.94
CA VAL A 72 -0.22 -0.81 12.81
C VAL A 72 1.05 -0.13 13.34
N ASN A 73 1.50 0.93 12.67
CA ASN A 73 2.69 1.70 13.07
C ASN A 73 2.34 2.89 13.98
N PHE A 74 1.06 3.05 14.34
CA PHE A 74 0.61 4.05 15.31
C PHE A 74 0.79 3.52 16.73
N ASN A 75 1.64 4.16 17.52
CA ASN A 75 1.84 3.80 18.93
C ASN A 75 0.79 4.40 19.88
N GLY A 76 -0.33 4.92 19.36
CA GLY A 76 -1.34 5.65 20.12
C GLY A 76 -1.10 7.17 20.20
N LYS A 77 0.10 7.65 19.84
CA LYS A 77 0.45 9.08 19.80
C LYS A 77 1.05 9.52 18.45
N THR A 78 1.92 8.71 17.86
CA THR A 78 2.61 9.00 16.59
C THR A 78 2.69 7.75 15.71
N TRP A 79 2.65 7.95 14.39
CA TRP A 79 3.02 6.94 13.41
C TRP A 79 4.55 7.01 13.23
N PHE A 80 5.31 5.97 13.63
CA PHE A 80 6.78 5.86 13.52
C PHE A 80 7.62 6.77 14.46
N PRO A 81 8.96 6.53 14.63
CA PRO A 81 9.75 7.20 15.64
C PRO A 81 9.86 8.70 15.34
N SER A 82 9.92 9.51 16.40
CA SER A 82 10.01 10.99 16.40
C SER A 82 11.21 11.59 15.65
N LEU A 83 12.01 10.75 14.97
CA LEU A 83 13.27 11.06 14.33
C LEU A 83 13.14 11.32 12.83
N VAL A 84 12.08 11.98 12.39
CA VAL A 84 12.12 12.70 11.11
C VAL A 84 12.80 14.05 11.33
N LYS A 85 14.11 14.05 11.56
CA LYS A 85 14.90 15.29 11.68
C LYS A 85 14.63 16.17 10.46
N GLY A 86 14.00 17.32 10.67
CA GLY A 86 13.88 18.39 9.68
C GLY A 86 12.63 18.38 8.77
N LEU A 87 11.65 17.50 9.00
CA LEU A 87 10.42 17.49 8.20
C LEU A 87 9.19 17.76 9.08
N ASN A 88 8.42 18.78 8.72
CA ASN A 88 7.16 19.13 9.37
C ASN A 88 5.99 18.48 8.61
N PHE A 89 5.16 17.70 9.30
CA PHE A 89 3.92 17.17 8.75
C PHE A 89 2.83 18.24 8.75
N ARG A 90 2.19 18.48 7.59
CA ARG A 90 0.98 19.29 7.46
C ARG A 90 -0.15 18.39 6.97
N ALA A 91 -1.16 18.17 7.79
CA ALA A 91 -2.34 17.40 7.39
C ALA A 91 -3.10 18.14 6.28
N SER A 92 -3.60 17.41 5.28
CA SER A 92 -4.46 17.96 4.23
C SER A 92 -5.89 18.25 4.72
N GLU A 93 -6.29 17.61 5.81
CA GLU A 93 -7.60 17.75 6.42
C GLU A 93 -7.46 18.04 7.92
N PRO A 94 -8.44 18.73 8.55
CA PRO A 94 -8.45 18.94 9.99
C PRO A 94 -8.43 17.61 10.74
N LEU A 95 -7.40 17.38 11.55
CA LEU A 95 -7.36 16.22 12.43
C LEU A 95 -8.44 16.38 13.49
N THR A 96 -9.36 15.41 13.57
CA THR A 96 -10.33 15.33 14.67
C THR A 96 -9.57 15.18 15.98
N LYS A 97 -9.82 16.08 16.93
CA LYS A 97 -9.27 15.98 18.27
C LYS A 97 -9.94 14.81 18.98
N THR A 98 -9.14 13.84 19.40
CA THR A 98 -9.54 12.79 20.34
C THR A 98 -9.69 13.36 21.75
#